data_AF-A0A658IC80-F1
#
_entry.id   AF-A0A658IC80-F1
#
_cell.length_a   1.000
_cell.length_b   1.000
_cell.length_c   1.000
_cell.angle_alpha   90.00
_cell.angle_beta   90.00
_cell.angle_gamma   90.00
#
_symmetry.space_group_name_H-M   'P 1'
#
loop_
_entity.id
_entity.type
_entity.pdbx_description
1 polymer ?
#
loop_
_entity_poly.entity_id
_entity_poly.type
_entity_poly.pdbx_seq_one_letter_code
_entity_poly.pdbx_strand_id
1 'polypeptide(L)'
;MKLSAGRKTLLAGLIATVCSTIASNVLAAPTSVVSGNEKPNVLLVIMDDLGTGQLDFTLNNLDKKVLSQRSVPVRYQGDLDKMIDAAQRAMPNVAQLAQNGVKMTNAFVAHPVCGPSRAGIYTGRYPTSFGTYS
;
A
#
# COMPACT_ATOMS: atom_id res chain seq x y z
N MET A 1 7.89 13.72 -49.69
CA MET A 1 6.43 13.82 -49.79
C MET A 1 5.97 15.05 -49.00
N LYS A 2 5.80 16.20 -49.67
CA LYS A 2 5.43 17.47 -49.01
C LYS A 2 3.93 17.49 -48.76
N LEU A 3 3.51 17.47 -47.50
CA LEU A 3 2.10 17.57 -47.10
C LEU A 3 1.63 19.04 -47.17
N SER A 4 0.49 19.25 -47.83
CA SER A 4 -0.16 20.55 -48.05
C SER A 4 -0.58 21.24 -46.73
N ALA A 5 -0.48 22.58 -46.72
CA ALA A 5 -0.68 23.46 -45.57
C ALA A 5 -2.01 23.24 -44.83
N GLY A 6 -3.09 22.83 -45.51
CA GLY A 6 -4.40 22.60 -44.88
C GLY A 6 -4.47 21.41 -43.92
N ARG A 7 -3.57 20.42 -44.03
CA ARG A 7 -3.53 19.27 -43.10
C ARG A 7 -2.75 19.55 -41.81
N LYS A 8 -1.96 20.63 -41.77
CA LYS A 8 -1.22 21.04 -40.56
C LYS A 8 -2.11 21.74 -39.55
N THR A 9 -3.11 22.50 -40.03
CA THR A 9 -4.08 23.22 -39.20
C THR A 9 -5.07 22.28 -38.50
N LEU A 10 -5.47 21.20 -39.17
CA LEU A 10 -6.39 20.20 -38.60
C LEU A 10 -5.71 19.34 -37.51
N LEU A 11 -4.43 19.01 -37.68
CA LEU A 11 -3.66 18.25 -36.69
C LEU A 11 -3.26 19.10 -35.47
N ALA A 12 -2.97 20.38 -35.66
CA ALA A 12 -2.74 21.32 -34.55
C ALA A 12 -4.03 21.59 -33.73
N GLY A 13 -5.19 21.64 -34.39
CA GLY A 13 -6.49 21.78 -33.72
C GLY A 13 -6.85 20.57 -32.86
N LEU A 14 -6.59 19.35 -33.33
CA LEU A 14 -6.91 18.11 -32.62
C LEU A 14 -6.03 17.87 -31.37
N ILE A 15 -4.78 18.31 -31.39
CA ILE A 15 -3.86 18.18 -30.25
C ILE A 15 -4.20 19.19 -29.14
N ALA A 16 -4.68 20.39 -29.49
CA ALA A 16 -5.04 21.41 -28.52
C ALA A 16 -6.33 21.09 -27.73
N THR A 17 -7.25 20.31 -28.31
CA THR A 17 -8.53 19.95 -27.64
C THR A 17 -8.42 18.75 -26.70
N VAL A 18 -7.41 17.89 -26.87
CA VAL A 18 -7.19 16.74 -25.96
C VAL A 18 -6.53 17.18 -24.65
N CYS A 19 -5.81 18.31 -24.66
CA CYS A 19 -5.12 18.82 -23.48
C CYS A 19 -6.01 19.62 -22.51
N SER A 20 -7.27 19.90 -22.89
CA SER A 20 -8.19 20.72 -22.08
C SER A 20 -9.29 19.93 -21.37
N THR A 21 -9.45 18.63 -21.63
CA THR A 21 -10.52 17.81 -21.01
C THR A 21 -10.06 16.80 -19.97
N ILE A 22 -8.75 16.70 -19.68
CA ILE A 22 -8.24 15.83 -18.59
C ILE A 22 -8.26 16.56 -17.23
N ALA A 23 -8.55 17.86 -17.20
CA ALA A 23 -8.46 18.69 -15.98
C ALA A 23 -9.73 18.75 -15.11
N SER A 24 -10.77 17.96 -15.39
CA SER A 24 -12.08 18.15 -14.71
C SER A 24 -12.52 17.00 -13.78
N ASN A 25 -11.79 15.89 -13.67
CA ASN A 25 -12.17 14.78 -12.77
C ASN A 25 -11.12 14.41 -11.72
N VAL A 26 -10.13 15.28 -11.46
CA VAL A 26 -9.46 15.24 -10.16
C VAL A 26 -10.41 15.91 -9.18
N LEU A 27 -11.38 15.13 -8.69
CA LEU A 27 -12.07 15.44 -7.45
C LEU A 27 -10.95 15.59 -6.42
N ALA A 28 -10.59 16.85 -6.15
CA ALA A 28 -9.63 17.20 -5.14
C ALA A 28 -10.13 16.55 -3.85
N ALA A 29 -9.48 15.46 -3.44
CA ALA A 29 -9.43 15.16 -2.02
C ALA A 29 -9.01 16.47 -1.35
N PRO A 30 -9.65 16.89 -0.24
CA PRO A 30 -9.23 18.08 0.46
C PRO A 30 -7.83 17.78 1.01
N THR A 31 -6.81 18.07 0.21
CA THR A 31 -5.46 18.29 0.69
C THR A 31 -5.57 19.61 1.43
N SER A 32 -5.92 19.54 2.70
CA SER A 32 -5.65 20.61 3.63
C SER A 32 -4.16 20.92 3.48
N VAL A 33 -3.87 21.99 2.75
CA VAL A 33 -2.54 22.59 2.73
C VAL A 33 -2.32 23.03 4.18
N VAL A 34 -1.60 22.21 4.94
CA VAL A 34 -1.25 22.52 6.32
C VAL A 34 -0.51 23.85 6.26
N SER A 35 -1.12 24.88 6.85
CA SER A 35 -0.53 26.20 6.98
C SER A 35 0.87 26.06 7.57
N GLY A 36 1.86 26.69 6.93
CA GLY A 36 3.29 26.35 6.99
C GLY A 36 4.02 26.53 8.31
N ASN A 37 3.37 26.37 9.47
CA ASN A 37 4.03 26.35 10.77
C ASN A 37 3.33 25.48 11.84
N GLU A 38 2.21 24.82 11.52
CA GLU A 38 1.55 23.93 12.47
C GLU A 38 2.13 22.52 12.36
N LYS A 39 2.70 22.01 13.47
CA LYS A 39 3.22 20.64 13.53
C LYS A 39 2.04 19.67 13.43
N PRO A 40 2.03 18.72 12.47
CA PRO A 40 0.97 17.74 12.39
C PRO A 40 1.00 16.81 13.60
N ASN A 41 -0.17 16.29 13.97
CA ASN A 41 -0.25 15.18 14.90
C ASN A 41 0.22 13.89 14.22
N VAL A 42 0.97 13.06 14.95
CA VAL A 42 1.46 11.78 14.45
C VAL A 42 0.86 10.66 15.31
N LEU A 43 0.17 9.72 14.65
CA LEU A 43 -0.33 8.50 15.26
C LEU A 43 0.39 7.30 14.63
N LEU A 44 1.11 6.54 15.46
CA LEU A 44 1.77 5.29 15.07
C LEU A 44 0.96 4.10 15.58
N VAL A 45 0.42 3.31 14.66
CA VAL A 45 -0.30 2.06 14.95
C VAL A 45 0.58 0.89 14.55
N ILE A 46 0.88 0.01 15.50
CA ILE A 46 1.67 -1.22 15.27
C ILE A 46 0.80 -2.42 15.61
N MET A 47 0.76 -3.39 14.70
CA MET A 47 0.06 -4.66 14.90
C MET A 47 1.11 -5.77 15.09
N ASP A 48 0.93 -6.60 16.11
CA ASP A 48 1.84 -7.70 16.41
C ASP A 48 1.49 -8.94 15.57
N ASP A 49 2.49 -9.65 15.06
CA ASP A 49 2.37 -10.89 14.29
C ASP A 49 1.39 -10.85 13.08
N LEU A 50 1.17 -9.68 12.48
CA LEU A 50 0.35 -9.55 11.28
C LEU A 50 1.14 -9.97 10.03
N GLY A 51 0.66 -11.00 9.34
CA GLY A 51 1.22 -11.45 8.07
C GLY A 51 0.81 -10.55 6.90
N THR A 52 1.69 -10.40 5.91
CA THR A 52 1.38 -9.67 4.67
C THR A 52 0.19 -10.27 3.93
N GLY A 53 -0.03 -11.58 4.02
CA GLY A 53 -1.20 -12.26 3.44
C GLY A 53 -2.53 -12.00 4.15
N GLN A 54 -2.60 -11.04 5.07
CA GLN A 54 -3.84 -10.62 5.72
C GLN A 54 -4.28 -9.20 5.31
N LEU A 55 -3.43 -8.46 4.59
CA LEU A 55 -3.71 -7.09 4.17
C LEU A 55 -4.48 -7.07 2.83
N ASP A 56 -5.54 -6.27 2.76
CA ASP A 56 -6.43 -6.22 1.58
C ASP A 56 -5.66 -6.01 0.25
N PHE A 57 -4.69 -5.09 0.24
CA PHE A 57 -3.93 -4.74 -0.97
C PHE A 57 -2.87 -5.77 -1.40
N THR A 58 -2.65 -6.83 -0.62
CA THR A 58 -1.74 -7.94 -0.94
C THR A 58 -2.48 -9.27 -1.14
N LEU A 59 -3.71 -9.41 -0.62
CA LEU A 59 -4.53 -10.62 -0.73
C LEU A 59 -4.75 -11.08 -2.19
N ASN A 60 -4.88 -10.13 -3.13
CA ASN A 60 -5.08 -10.43 -4.55
C ASN A 60 -3.86 -11.08 -5.22
N ASN A 61 -2.68 -11.02 -4.59
CA ASN A 61 -1.43 -11.56 -5.12
C ASN A 61 -1.06 -12.93 -4.52
N LEU A 62 -1.97 -13.56 -3.77
CA LEU A 62 -1.72 -14.86 -3.16
C LEU A 62 -1.82 -15.99 -4.19
N ASP A 63 -0.75 -16.79 -4.30
CA ASP A 63 -0.79 -18.04 -5.05
C ASP A 63 -1.44 -19.15 -4.21
N LYS A 64 -2.73 -19.37 -4.44
CA LYS A 64 -3.52 -20.40 -3.74
C LYS A 64 -2.95 -21.81 -3.93
N LYS A 65 -2.34 -22.11 -5.09
CA LYS A 65 -1.76 -23.43 -5.36
C LYS A 65 -0.58 -23.68 -4.44
N VAL A 66 0.32 -22.70 -4.33
CA VAL A 66 1.48 -22.77 -3.43
C VAL A 66 1.04 -22.85 -1.97
N LEU A 67 0.03 -22.05 -1.57
CA LEU A 67 -0.46 -22.05 -0.19
C LEU A 67 -1.12 -23.39 0.20
N SER A 68 -1.89 -24.00 -0.71
CA SER A 68 -2.53 -25.31 -0.46
C SER A 68 -1.55 -26.46 -0.23
N GLN A 69 -0.30 -26.33 -0.68
CA GLN A 69 0.74 -27.33 -0.53
C GLN A 69 1.55 -27.19 0.77
N ARG A 70 1.37 -26.09 1.52
CA ARG A 70 2.10 -25.87 2.77
C ARG A 70 1.55 -26.76 3.87
N SER A 71 2.45 -27.45 4.56
CA SER A 71 2.13 -28.10 5.83
C SER A 71 1.85 -27.04 6.88
N VAL A 72 0.64 -27.05 7.43
CA VAL A 72 0.24 -26.18 8.53
C VAL A 72 -0.20 -27.01 9.73
N PRO A 73 0.07 -26.54 10.97
CA PRO A 73 -0.45 -27.17 12.18
C PRO A 73 -1.97 -27.36 12.11
N VAL A 74 -2.49 -28.38 12.79
CA VAL A 74 -3.93 -28.74 12.77
C VAL A 74 -4.84 -27.55 13.07
N ARG A 75 -4.44 -26.66 13.98
CA ARG A 75 -5.19 -25.44 14.33
C ARG A 75 -5.39 -24.43 13.19
N TYR A 76 -4.61 -24.56 12.13
CA TYR A 76 -4.63 -23.69 10.94
C TYR A 76 -5.10 -24.41 9.68
N GLN A 77 -5.50 -25.68 9.80
CA GLN A 77 -6.11 -26.41 8.68
C GLN A 77 -7.53 -25.88 8.45
N GLY A 78 -7.91 -25.75 7.18
CA GLY A 78 -9.25 -25.38 6.81
C GLY A 78 -9.35 -24.97 5.35
N ASP A 79 -10.52 -24.45 4.99
CA ASP A 79 -10.85 -24.00 3.64
C ASP A 79 -10.15 -22.67 3.34
N LEU A 80 -9.16 -22.71 2.44
CA LEU A 80 -8.35 -21.56 2.08
C LEU A 80 -9.19 -20.41 1.51
N ASP A 81 -10.26 -20.69 0.77
CA ASP A 81 -11.10 -19.64 0.18
C ASP A 81 -11.89 -18.92 1.27
N LYS A 82 -12.41 -19.65 2.25
CA LYS A 82 -13.07 -19.05 3.42
C LYS A 82 -12.11 -18.22 4.27
N MET A 83 -10.86 -18.66 4.41
CA MET A 83 -9.83 -17.91 5.14
C MET A 83 -9.47 -16.59 4.45
N ILE A 84 -9.29 -16.61 3.12
CA ILE A 84 -9.01 -15.41 2.32
C ILE A 84 -10.18 -14.43 2.39
N ASP A 85 -11.41 -14.92 2.22
CA ASP A 85 -12.62 -14.11 2.32
C ASP A 85 -12.79 -13.51 3.74
N ALA A 86 -12.50 -14.28 4.79
CA ALA A 86 -12.49 -13.77 6.16
C ALA A 86 -11.43 -12.68 6.36
N ALA A 87 -10.21 -12.86 5.84
CA ALA A 87 -9.14 -11.86 5.93
C ALA A 87 -9.52 -10.55 5.22
N GLN A 88 -10.13 -10.66 4.03
CA GLN A 88 -10.60 -9.50 3.26
C GLN A 88 -11.67 -8.70 4.03
N ARG A 89 -12.58 -9.39 4.71
CA ARG A 89 -13.65 -8.75 5.50
C ARG A 89 -13.21 -8.24 6.87
N ALA A 90 -12.09 -8.71 7.41
CA ALA A 90 -11.69 -8.44 8.80
C ALA A 90 -11.20 -7.01 9.05
N MET A 91 -10.67 -6.30 8.04
CA MET A 91 -10.00 -5.01 8.23
C MET A 91 -10.47 -3.89 7.30
N PRO A 92 -11.78 -3.54 7.29
CA PRO A 92 -12.32 -2.52 6.38
C PRO A 92 -11.71 -1.12 6.60
N ASN A 93 -11.43 -0.75 7.86
CA ASN A 93 -10.83 0.55 8.18
C ASN A 93 -9.37 0.65 7.69
N VAL A 94 -8.62 -0.45 7.77
CA VAL A 94 -7.23 -0.50 7.27
C VAL A 94 -7.23 -0.47 5.75
N ALA A 95 -8.17 -1.15 5.09
CA ALA A 95 -8.35 -1.08 3.65
C ALA A 95 -8.66 0.37 3.20
N GLN A 96 -9.55 1.06 3.90
CA GLN A 96 -9.85 2.47 3.62
C GLN A 96 -8.61 3.37 3.82
N LEU A 97 -7.83 3.15 4.88
CA LEU A 97 -6.58 3.90 5.11
C LEU A 97 -5.57 3.66 3.98
N ALA A 98 -5.46 2.42 3.51
CA ALA A 98 -4.56 2.05 2.41
C ALA A 98 -4.99 2.62 1.05
N GLN A 99 -6.28 2.88 0.84
CA GLN A 99 -6.81 3.55 -0.36
C GLN A 99 -6.55 5.06 -0.34
N ASN A 100 -6.59 5.68 0.83
CA ASN A 100 -6.41 7.13 1.01
C ASN A 100 -4.96 7.54 1.30
N GLY A 101 -4.03 6.58 1.34
CA GLY A 101 -2.64 6.79 1.77
C GLY A 101 -1.61 6.16 0.86
N VAL A 102 -0.39 6.06 1.37
CA VAL A 102 0.73 5.40 0.69
C VAL A 102 0.88 3.98 1.20
N LYS A 103 0.95 3.02 0.29
CA LYS A 103 1.18 1.60 0.58
C LYS A 103 2.65 1.25 0.37
N MET A 104 3.28 0.66 1.38
CA MET A 104 4.63 0.10 1.26
C MET A 104 4.52 -1.40 0.96
N THR A 105 4.74 -1.79 -0.30
CA THR A 105 4.64 -3.21 -0.72
C THR A 105 5.91 -4.02 -0.45
N ASN A 106 7.02 -3.34 -0.15
CA ASN A 106 8.33 -3.93 0.12
C ASN A 106 8.88 -3.37 1.45
N ALA A 107 8.08 -3.47 2.53
CA ALA A 107 8.49 -3.06 3.87
C ALA A 107 9.15 -4.25 4.60
N PHE A 108 10.31 -4.00 5.21
CA PHE A 108 11.07 -5.01 5.95
C PHE A 108 11.21 -4.60 7.42
N VAL A 109 11.12 -5.59 8.32
CA VAL A 109 11.42 -5.41 9.73
C VAL A 109 12.92 -5.53 9.98
N ALA A 110 13.43 -4.81 10.98
CA ALA A 110 14.85 -4.91 11.35
C ALA A 110 15.20 -6.28 11.97
N HIS A 111 14.22 -6.97 12.56
CA HIS A 111 14.36 -8.31 13.13
C HIS A 111 13.00 -9.05 13.14
N PRO A 112 12.95 -10.38 12.95
CA PRO A 112 11.69 -11.14 12.94
C PRO A 112 11.11 -11.44 14.35
N VAL A 113 11.57 -10.76 15.40
CA VAL A 113 11.08 -10.97 16.77
C VAL A 113 10.60 -9.64 17.36
N CYS A 114 9.50 -9.68 18.12
CA CYS A 114 8.74 -8.50 18.54
C CYS A 114 9.60 -7.46 19.29
N GLY A 115 10.47 -7.89 20.22
CA GLY A 115 11.35 -7.02 20.99
C GLY A 115 12.30 -6.20 20.11
N PRO A 116 13.24 -6.84 19.40
CA PRO A 116 14.19 -6.14 18.54
C PRO A 116 13.53 -5.42 17.35
N SER A 117 12.40 -5.93 16.82
CA SER A 117 11.63 -5.25 15.77
C SER A 117 11.10 -3.89 16.24
N ARG A 118 10.41 -3.87 17.40
CA ARG A 118 9.87 -2.62 17.98
C ARG A 118 10.97 -1.67 18.42
N ALA A 119 12.05 -2.19 19.02
CA ALA A 119 13.21 -1.38 19.38
C ALA A 119 13.82 -0.68 18.15
N GLY A 120 13.90 -1.37 17.01
CA GLY A 120 14.34 -0.78 15.75
C GLY A 120 13.45 0.36 15.28
N ILE A 121 12.13 0.22 15.38
CA ILE A 121 11.16 1.27 15.04
C ILE A 121 11.30 2.49 15.96
N TYR A 122 11.43 2.27 17.27
CA TYR A 122 11.48 3.38 18.24
C TYR A 122 12.82 4.12 18.26
N THR A 123 13.92 3.43 17.96
CA THR A 123 15.26 4.02 18.02
C THR A 123 15.81 4.44 16.67
N GLY A 124 15.24 3.93 15.56
CA GLY A 124 15.77 4.14 14.21
C GLY A 124 17.14 3.48 14.00
N ARG A 125 17.50 2.47 14.81
CA ARG A 125 18.80 1.77 14.77
C ARG A 125 18.61 0.29 14.49
N TYR A 126 19.66 -0.37 14.02
CA TYR A 126 19.67 -1.82 13.88
C TYR A 126 19.81 -2.52 15.25
N PRO A 127 19.28 -3.74 15.41
CA PRO A 127 19.40 -4.55 16.63
C PRO A 127 20.82 -4.66 17.20
N THR A 128 21.81 -4.78 16.31
CA THR A 128 23.24 -4.82 16.66
C THR A 128 23.74 -3.58 17.39
N SER A 129 23.05 -2.45 17.27
CA SER A 129 23.43 -1.19 17.91
C SER A 129 22.96 -1.04 19.36
N PHE A 130 21.96 -1.82 19.78
CA PHE A 130 21.37 -1.72 21.14
C PHE A 130 21.31 -3.07 21.87
N GLY A 131 21.81 -4.15 21.26
CA GLY A 131 22.11 -5.39 21.97
C GLY A 131 20.91 -6.30 22.27
N THR A 132 19.74 -6.05 21.70
CA THR A 132 18.61 -6.99 21.76
C THR A 132 18.53 -7.80 20.47
N TYR A 133 18.57 -9.12 20.62
CA TYR A 133 18.61 -10.09 19.51
C TYR A 133 17.46 -11.10 19.55
N SER A 134 16.63 -11.02 20.60
CA SER A 134 15.44 -11.85 20.83
C SER A 134 14.45 -11.06 21.67
#